data_AF-A0A9D5A322-F1
#
_entry.id   AF-A0A9D5A322-F1
#
_cell.length_a   1.000
_cell.length_b   1.000
_cell.length_c   1.000
_cell.angle_alpha   90.00
_cell.angle_beta   90.00
_cell.angle_gamma   90.00
#
_symmetry.space_group_name_H-M   'P 1'
#
loop_
_entity.id
_entity.type
_entity.pdbx_description
1 polymer ?
#
loop_
_entity_poly.entity_id
_entity_poly.type
_entity_poly.pdbx_seq_one_letter_code
_entity_poly.pdbx_strand_id
1 'polypeptide(L)'
;PGSDAQGWRRRFPARMDDASILDQARSYVKQLQERVKKLEQDVELKNICSNNNGTSTDIFPEVKARVSKMEVLITIHCEKQNGVMVKILTQLEKLRLSVKSSSVLQFGKSTFGITIVAQMGDGYNITVDDLVKTLQTAI
;
A
#
# COMPACT_ATOMS: atom_id res chain seq x y z
N PRO A 1 36.48 65.13 -0.04
CA PRO A 1 35.50 64.94 -1.14
C PRO A 1 35.80 63.60 -1.85
N GLY A 2 35.28 62.46 -1.38
CA GLY A 2 33.88 62.04 -1.35
C GLY A 2 33.87 60.64 -2.01
N SER A 3 33.42 59.58 -1.30
CA SER A 3 32.11 58.93 -1.53
C SER A 3 31.95 58.40 -2.99
N ASP A 4 31.64 57.14 -3.31
CA ASP A 4 31.02 56.07 -2.55
C ASP A 4 31.01 54.76 -3.39
N ALA A 5 30.90 53.65 -2.66
CA ALA A 5 30.09 52.47 -2.97
C ALA A 5 30.28 51.73 -4.31
N GLN A 6 31.24 50.81 -4.35
CA GLN A 6 31.04 49.54 -5.08
C GLN A 6 30.58 48.46 -4.10
N GLY A 7 29.37 48.66 -3.58
CA GLY A 7 28.64 47.71 -2.74
C GLY A 7 27.62 46.91 -3.56
N TRP A 8 27.58 45.60 -3.30
CA TRP A 8 26.39 44.76 -3.39
C TRP A 8 25.66 44.68 -4.75
N ARG A 9 26.32 44.13 -5.78
CA ARG A 9 25.57 43.34 -6.78
C ARG A 9 25.18 42.00 -6.14
N ARG A 10 24.11 42.03 -5.35
CA ARG A 10 23.44 40.86 -4.79
C ARG A 10 23.13 39.89 -5.93
N ARG A 11 23.78 38.72 -5.92
CA ARG A 11 23.35 37.56 -6.70
C ARG A 11 22.10 36.99 -6.02
N PHE A 12 20.95 37.60 -6.31
CA PHE A 12 19.67 37.01 -5.98
C PHE A 12 19.50 35.73 -6.82
N PRO A 13 19.04 34.61 -6.23
CA PRO A 13 18.74 33.42 -7.00
C PRO A 13 17.68 33.75 -8.04
N ALA A 14 17.91 33.31 -9.27
CA ALA A 14 16.99 33.50 -10.38
C ALA A 14 15.57 33.14 -9.92
N ARG A 15 14.63 34.05 -10.17
CA ARG A 15 13.20 33.73 -10.06
C ARG A 15 12.99 32.52 -10.97
N MET A 16 12.41 31.44 -10.46
CA MET A 16 12.09 30.29 -11.30
C MET A 16 11.19 30.77 -12.42
N ASP A 17 11.72 30.77 -13.65
CA ASP A 17 10.95 31.13 -14.82
C ASP A 17 9.84 30.10 -15.00
N ASP A 18 8.66 30.52 -15.45
CA ASP A 18 7.50 29.63 -15.64
C ASP A 18 7.84 28.42 -16.53
N ALA A 19 8.74 28.63 -17.51
CA ALA A 19 9.30 27.58 -18.34
C ALA A 19 10.11 26.53 -17.56
N SER A 20 10.86 26.95 -16.54
CA SER A 20 11.62 26.05 -15.67
C SER A 20 10.71 25.18 -14.80
N ILE A 21 9.60 25.75 -14.31
CA ILE A 21 8.60 25.01 -13.52
C ILE A 21 7.91 23.94 -14.38
N LEU A 22 7.53 24.30 -15.61
CA LEU A 22 6.90 23.36 -16.54
C LEU A 22 7.86 22.23 -16.95
N ASP A 23 9.15 22.54 -17.17
CA ASP A 23 10.14 21.52 -17.53
C ASP A 23 10.43 20.55 -16.37
N GLN A 24 10.48 21.07 -15.13
CA GLN A 24 10.56 20.25 -13.93
C GLN A 24 9.33 19.36 -13.74
N ALA A 25 8.12 19.90 -13.93
CA ALA A 25 6.89 19.12 -13.85
C ALA A 25 6.85 17.99 -14.91
N ARG A 26 7.28 18.29 -16.15
CA ARG A 26 7.41 17.29 -17.22
C ARG A 26 8.42 16.20 -16.86
N SER A 27 9.57 16.59 -16.30
CA SER A 27 10.61 15.66 -15.85
C SER A 27 10.09 14.74 -14.74
N TYR A 28 9.37 15.30 -13.76
CA TYR A 28 8.80 14.53 -12.66
C TYR A 28 7.77 13.50 -13.13
N VAL A 29 6.88 13.87 -14.07
CA VAL A 29 5.91 12.93 -14.64
C VAL A 29 6.63 11.78 -15.37
N LYS A 30 7.69 12.06 -16.14
CA LYS A 30 8.50 11.01 -16.79
C LYS A 30 9.15 10.08 -15.77
N GLN A 31 9.73 10.64 -14.70
CA GLN A 31 10.34 9.85 -13.63
C GLN A 31 9.30 8.96 -12.93
N LEU A 32 8.10 9.47 -12.67
CA LEU A 32 7.03 8.68 -12.10
C LEU A 32 6.59 7.56 -13.05
N GLN A 33 6.49 7.84 -14.35
CA GLN A 33 6.17 6.81 -15.36
C GLN A 33 7.22 5.69 -15.38
N GLU A 34 8.52 6.01 -15.32
CA GLU A 34 9.58 4.99 -15.23
C GLU A 34 9.50 4.16 -13.96
N ARG A 35 9.20 4.80 -12.82
CA ARG A 35 9.02 4.10 -11.55
C ARG A 35 7.81 3.16 -11.57
N VAL A 36 6.69 3.58 -12.15
CA VAL A 36 5.51 2.71 -12.32
C VAL A 36 5.85 1.53 -13.22
N LYS A 37 6.49 1.76 -14.37
CA LYS A 37 6.89 0.70 -15.29
C LYS A 37 7.80 -0.33 -14.63
N LYS A 38 8.76 0.11 -13.80
CA LYS A 38 9.63 -0.80 -13.03
C LYS A 38 8.85 -1.62 -12.02
N LEU A 39 7.92 -0.99 -11.28
CA LEU A 39 7.07 -1.68 -10.32
C LEU A 39 6.12 -2.69 -11.00
N GLU A 40 5.58 -2.36 -12.17
CA GLU A 40 4.78 -3.29 -12.98
C GLU A 40 5.63 -4.47 -13.48
N GLN A 41 6.87 -4.24 -13.90
CA GLN A 41 7.78 -5.30 -14.35
C GLN A 41 8.25 -6.21 -13.19
N ASP A 42 8.47 -5.67 -11.99
CA ASP A 42 8.77 -6.47 -10.79
C ASP A 42 7.58 -7.37 -10.42
N VAL A 43 6.34 -6.92 -10.68
CA VAL A 43 5.13 -7.73 -10.53
C VAL A 43 5.04 -8.81 -11.62
N GLU A 44 5.46 -8.51 -12.85
CA GLU A 44 5.42 -9.46 -13.97
C GLU A 44 6.54 -10.51 -13.92
N LEU A 45 7.75 -10.16 -13.49
CA LEU A 45 8.84 -11.13 -13.24
C LEU A 45 8.51 -12.09 -12.09
N LYS A 46 7.71 -11.63 -11.12
CA LYS A 46 7.19 -12.48 -10.05
C LYS A 46 6.16 -13.52 -10.55
N ASN A 47 5.55 -13.29 -11.71
CA ASN A 47 4.59 -14.20 -12.33
C ASN A 47 5.22 -15.26 -13.27
N ILE A 48 6.50 -15.15 -13.63
CA ILE A 48 7.17 -16.04 -14.62
C ILE A 48 8.11 -17.08 -13.95
N CYS A 49 8.17 -17.17 -12.62
CA CYS A 49 8.97 -18.17 -11.92
C CYS A 49 8.12 -19.23 -11.19
N SER A 50 7.14 -19.82 -11.87
CA SER A 50 6.38 -20.98 -11.38
C SER A 50 6.75 -22.30 -12.08
N ASN A 51 8.02 -22.54 -12.36
CA ASN A 51 8.45 -23.91 -12.68
C ASN A 51 9.83 -24.24 -12.12
N ASN A 52 9.81 -25.21 -11.19
CA ASN A 52 10.88 -26.08 -10.72
C ASN A 52 11.76 -25.57 -9.56
N ASN A 53 11.33 -25.99 -8.37
CA ASN A 53 12.08 -26.28 -7.13
C ASN A 53 12.94 -25.17 -6.52
N GLY A 54 12.43 -24.62 -5.41
CA GLY A 54 13.26 -24.17 -4.29
C GLY A 54 13.25 -22.67 -4.00
N THR A 55 12.09 -22.10 -3.66
CA THR A 55 11.83 -21.13 -2.56
C THR A 55 10.38 -20.69 -2.69
N SER A 56 9.52 -21.20 -1.82
CA SER A 56 8.07 -20.94 -1.79
C SER A 56 7.79 -19.44 -1.56
N THR A 57 7.74 -18.66 -2.63
CA THR A 57 7.09 -17.35 -2.64
C THR A 57 5.78 -17.48 -3.39
N ASP A 58 4.93 -18.34 -2.83
CA ASP A 58 3.51 -18.39 -3.14
C ASP A 58 2.96 -16.97 -3.15
N ILE A 59 2.32 -16.59 -4.25
CA ILE A 59 1.63 -15.31 -4.41
C ILE A 59 0.35 -15.40 -3.57
N PHE A 60 0.51 -15.45 -2.25
CA PHE A 60 -0.59 -15.40 -1.32
C PHE A 60 -1.18 -13.98 -1.33
N PRO A 61 -2.50 -13.85 -1.13
CA PRO A 61 -3.12 -12.55 -0.92
C PRO A 61 -2.35 -11.78 0.16
N GLU A 62 -2.05 -10.51 -0.14
CA GLU A 62 -1.26 -9.68 0.77
C GLU A 62 -2.16 -9.30 1.96
N VAL A 63 -2.07 -10.07 3.03
CA VAL A 63 -2.79 -9.81 4.29
C VAL A 63 -1.87 -9.06 5.24
N LYS A 64 -2.29 -7.87 5.66
CA LYS A 64 -1.65 -7.05 6.68
C LYS A 64 -2.62 -6.87 7.84
N ALA A 65 -2.15 -7.13 9.05
CA ALA A 65 -2.91 -6.84 10.25
C ALA A 65 -2.10 -5.91 11.17
N ARG A 66 -2.80 -4.97 11.80
CA ARG A 66 -2.24 -4.01 12.75
C ARG A 66 -3.17 -3.92 13.95
N VAL A 67 -2.60 -3.90 15.15
CA VAL A 67 -3.36 -3.79 16.40
C VAL A 67 -3.07 -2.43 17.03
N SER A 68 -4.12 -1.74 17.45
CA SER A 68 -4.03 -0.46 18.16
C SER A 68 -5.02 -0.43 19.30
N LYS A 69 -4.54 -0.28 20.53
CA LYS A 69 -5.36 -0.30 21.76
C LYS A 69 -6.25 -1.55 21.84
N MET A 70 -7.53 -1.42 21.48
CA MET A 70 -8.54 -2.49 21.47
C MET A 70 -9.06 -2.81 20.06
N GLU A 71 -8.50 -2.19 19.03
CA GLU A 71 -8.94 -2.33 17.65
C GLU A 71 -7.87 -3.02 16.80
N VAL A 72 -8.33 -3.79 15.81
CA VAL A 72 -7.52 -4.41 14.79
C VAL A 72 -7.92 -3.85 13.43
N LEU A 73 -6.92 -3.40 12.69
CA LEU A 73 -7.04 -3.02 11.31
C LEU A 73 -6.47 -4.14 10.44
N ILE A 74 -7.30 -4.65 9.56
CA ILE A 74 -6.99 -5.75 8.65
C ILE A 74 -7.08 -5.20 7.24
N THR A 75 -6.02 -5.34 6.47
CA THR A 75 -5.93 -4.92 5.06
C THR A 75 -5.57 -6.14 4.23
N ILE A 76 -6.43 -6.50 3.29
CA ILE A 76 -6.30 -7.69 2.46
C ILE A 76 -6.32 -7.25 1.02
N HIS A 77 -5.28 -7.59 0.26
CA HIS A 77 -5.29 -7.44 -1.19
C HIS A 77 -5.38 -8.82 -1.83
N CYS A 78 -6.44 -9.05 -2.58
CA CYS A 78 -6.67 -10.31 -3.27
C CYS A 78 -7.23 -10.08 -4.66
N GLU A 79 -7.13 -11.09 -5.51
CA GLU A 79 -7.85 -11.09 -6.77
C GLU A 79 -9.36 -11.25 -6.55
N LYS A 80 -10.15 -10.83 -7.53
CA LYS A 80 -11.60 -10.93 -7.54
C LYS A 80 -11.99 -12.41 -7.53
N GLN A 81 -12.34 -12.93 -6.36
CA GLN A 81 -13.03 -14.20 -6.25
C GLN A 81 -14.41 -14.03 -5.64
N ASN A 82 -15.34 -14.86 -6.09
CA ASN A 82 -16.72 -14.77 -5.67
C ASN A 82 -16.83 -15.22 -4.19
N GLY A 83 -17.48 -14.42 -3.35
CA GLY A 83 -17.72 -14.79 -1.95
C GLY A 83 -16.53 -14.62 -0.98
N VAL A 84 -15.41 -14.01 -1.40
CA VAL A 84 -14.25 -13.77 -0.51
C VAL A 84 -14.62 -12.97 0.74
N MET A 85 -15.45 -11.95 0.57
CA MET A 85 -15.92 -11.14 1.69
C MET A 85 -16.65 -11.98 2.75
N VAL A 86 -17.49 -12.91 2.31
CA VAL A 86 -18.23 -13.81 3.21
C VAL A 86 -17.25 -14.72 3.94
N LYS A 87 -16.28 -15.32 3.24
CA LYS A 87 -15.26 -16.17 3.88
C LYS A 87 -14.49 -15.43 4.97
N ILE A 88 -14.07 -14.19 4.69
CA ILE A 88 -13.34 -13.36 5.64
C ILE A 88 -14.20 -13.05 6.87
N LEU A 89 -15.43 -12.58 6.67
CA LEU A 89 -16.34 -12.25 7.78
C LEU A 89 -16.61 -13.47 8.67
N THR A 90 -16.84 -14.65 8.06
CA THR A 90 -17.03 -15.90 8.81
C THR A 90 -15.80 -16.28 9.65
N GLN A 91 -14.59 -16.04 9.15
CA GLN A 91 -13.37 -16.28 9.92
C GLN A 91 -13.22 -15.27 11.06
N LEU A 92 -13.52 -13.99 10.82
CA LEU A 92 -13.47 -12.97 11.86
C LEU A 92 -14.46 -13.26 12.99
N GLU A 93 -15.64 -13.80 12.66
CA GLU A 93 -16.63 -14.24 13.63
C GLU A 93 -16.13 -15.42 14.49
N LYS A 94 -15.46 -16.41 13.89
CA LYS A 94 -14.81 -17.51 14.64
C LYS A 94 -13.74 -17.00 15.60
N LEU A 95 -13.04 -15.95 15.21
CA LEU A 95 -12.04 -15.26 16.02
C LEU A 95 -12.66 -14.30 17.05
N ARG A 96 -14.00 -14.25 17.16
CA ARG A 96 -14.74 -13.36 18.08
C ARG A 96 -14.33 -11.88 17.97
N LEU A 97 -13.96 -11.45 16.77
CA LEU A 97 -13.67 -10.06 16.49
C LEU A 97 -14.97 -9.34 16.12
N SER A 98 -15.26 -8.23 16.80
CA SER A 98 -16.45 -7.43 16.55
C SER A 98 -16.18 -6.43 15.42
N VAL A 99 -16.67 -6.69 14.21
CA VAL A 99 -16.45 -5.80 13.06
C VAL A 99 -17.18 -4.47 13.26
N LYS A 100 -16.43 -3.37 13.29
CA LYS A 100 -16.95 -1.99 13.38
C LYS A 100 -17.15 -1.35 12.01
N SER A 101 -16.19 -1.57 11.12
CA SER A 101 -16.21 -1.01 9.78
C SER A 101 -15.60 -2.00 8.80
N SER A 102 -16.18 -2.08 7.61
CA SER A 102 -15.57 -2.77 6.48
C SER A 102 -15.72 -1.90 5.23
N SER A 103 -14.69 -1.88 4.41
CA SER A 103 -14.68 -1.15 3.15
C SER A 103 -13.97 -1.99 2.10
N VAL A 104 -14.48 -1.94 0.87
CA VAL A 104 -13.92 -2.65 -0.28
C VAL A 104 -13.59 -1.64 -1.37
N LEU A 105 -12.34 -1.65 -1.81
CA LEU A 105 -11.81 -0.85 -2.89
C LEU A 105 -11.49 -1.77 -4.07
N GLN A 106 -11.94 -1.42 -5.26
CA GLN A 106 -11.61 -2.17 -6.47
C GLN A 106 -10.44 -1.46 -7.16
N PHE A 107 -9.38 -2.19 -7.45
CA PHE A 107 -8.24 -1.71 -8.20
C PHE A 107 -8.25 -2.39 -9.57
N GLY A 108 -8.33 -1.59 -10.65
CA GLY A 108 -8.38 -2.13 -12.00
C GLY A 108 -9.56 -3.08 -12.25
N LYS A 109 -9.32 -4.18 -12.98
CA LYS A 109 -10.37 -5.11 -13.44
C LYS A 109 -10.54 -6.35 -12.56
N SER A 110 -9.50 -6.72 -11.81
CA SER A 110 -9.39 -8.02 -11.18
C SER A 110 -8.81 -8.00 -9.78
N THR A 111 -8.37 -6.86 -9.23
CA THR A 111 -7.82 -6.78 -7.86
C THR A 111 -8.75 -6.01 -6.93
N PHE A 112 -8.91 -6.50 -5.71
CA PHE A 112 -9.78 -5.94 -4.70
C PHE A 112 -8.97 -5.78 -3.41
N GLY A 113 -9.06 -4.59 -2.82
CA GLY A 113 -8.55 -4.28 -1.50
C GLY A 113 -9.70 -4.27 -0.50
N ILE A 114 -9.60 -5.07 0.55
CA ILE A 114 -10.58 -5.12 1.63
C ILE A 114 -9.90 -4.55 2.88
N THR A 115 -10.54 -3.58 3.52
CA THR A 115 -10.10 -3.01 4.79
C THR A 115 -11.18 -3.23 5.82
N ILE A 116 -10.83 -3.84 6.94
CA ILE A 116 -11.76 -4.16 8.04
C ILE A 116 -11.17 -3.61 9.33
N VAL A 117 -12.00 -2.88 10.07
CA VAL A 117 -11.73 -2.45 11.43
C VAL A 117 -12.61 -3.28 12.34
N ALA A 118 -11.99 -4.01 13.26
CA ALA A 118 -12.71 -4.80 14.24
C ALA A 118 -12.20 -4.52 15.66
N GLN A 119 -13.07 -4.66 16.65
CA GLN A 119 -12.76 -4.54 18.06
C GLN A 119 -12.46 -5.93 18.64
N MET A 120 -11.38 -6.03 19.41
CA MET A 120 -11.04 -7.23 20.19
C MET A 120 -11.79 -7.18 21.53
N GLY A 121 -12.31 -8.32 21.97
CA GLY A 121 -12.92 -8.44 23.29
C GLY A 121 -11.89 -8.45 24.43
N ASP A 122 -12.31 -8.04 25.62
CA ASP A 122 -11.46 -8.02 26.82
C ASP A 122 -11.04 -9.47 27.16
N GLY A 123 -9.74 -9.76 27.01
CA GLY A 123 -9.16 -11.10 27.25
C GLY A 123 -8.82 -11.91 25.99
N TYR A 124 -8.99 -11.34 24.79
CA TYR A 124 -8.59 -12.01 23.55
C TYR A 124 -7.11 -11.79 23.24
N ASN A 125 -6.32 -12.86 23.27
CA ASN A 125 -4.85 -12.82 23.15
C ASN A 125 -4.38 -13.35 21.78
N ILE A 126 -5.03 -12.91 20.69
CA ILE A 126 -4.63 -13.31 19.35
C ILE A 126 -3.36 -12.56 18.94
N THR A 127 -2.37 -13.30 18.47
CA THR A 127 -1.18 -12.70 17.88
C THR A 127 -1.48 -12.26 16.46
N VAL A 128 -0.87 -11.15 16.03
CA VAL A 128 -1.04 -10.61 14.67
C VAL A 128 -0.69 -11.67 13.63
N ASP A 129 0.37 -12.45 13.86
CA ASP A 129 0.78 -13.54 12.98
C ASP A 129 -0.27 -14.65 12.83
N ASP A 130 -0.95 -15.02 13.92
CA ASP A 130 -1.98 -16.06 13.87
C ASP A 130 -3.23 -15.59 13.11
N LEU A 131 -3.60 -14.32 13.30
CA LEU A 131 -4.66 -13.68 12.53
C LEU A 131 -4.31 -13.64 11.03
N VAL A 132 -3.09 -13.23 10.68
CA VAL A 132 -2.62 -13.16 9.29
C VAL A 132 -2.64 -14.55 8.66
N LYS A 133 -2.12 -15.58 9.33
CA LYS A 133 -2.11 -16.96 8.83
C LYS A 133 -3.53 -17.53 8.65
N THR A 134 -4.43 -17.24 9.58
CA THR A 134 -5.83 -17.67 9.51
C THR A 134 -6.55 -17.03 8.33
N LEU A 135 -6.31 -15.75 8.07
CA LEU A 135 -6.90 -15.06 6.94
C LEU A 135 -6.27 -15.48 5.61
N GLN A 136 -4.96 -15.75 5.57
CA GLN A 136 -4.28 -16.28 4.40
C GLN A 136 -4.78 -17.67 3.99
N THR A 137 -5.09 -18.53 4.96
CA THR A 137 -5.66 -19.87 4.68
C THR A 137 -7.14 -19.83 4.27
N ALA A 138 -7.84 -18.71 4.52
CA ALA A 138 -9.26 -18.57 4.23
C ALA A 138 -9.55 -18.01 2.83
N ILE A 139 -8.58 -17.34 2.22
CA ILE A 139 -8.74 -16.66 0.92
C ILE A 139 -8.30 -17.58 -0.20
#